data_AF-A0A5U3S3V6-F1
#
_entry.id   AF-A0A5U3S3V6-F1
#
_cell.length_a   1.000
_cell.length_b   1.000
_cell.length_c   1.000
_cell.angle_alpha   90.00
_cell.angle_beta   90.00
_cell.angle_gamma   90.00
#
_symmetry.space_group_name_H-M   'P 1'
#
loop_
_entity.id
_entity.type
_entity.pdbx_description
1 polymer ?
#
loop_
_entity_poly.entity_id
_entity_poly.type
_entity_poly.pdbx_seq_one_letter_code
_entity_poly.pdbx_strand_id
1 'polypeptide(L)'
;MSQNGLRFTLDVDGLTPAATAVARFTLYQNLSTPFLLTVDIASDRSGLTAVSFLEKNATLTLWQGNTPLRYLHGIITGIETGENNHWQMNYSLTISPPLWRCGLRQNFRIFQQQDIRAISTTLLTE
;
A
#
# COMPACT_ATOMS: atom_id res chain seq x y z
N MET A 1 25.28 7.34 12.75
CA MET A 1 24.08 6.47 12.76
C MET A 1 24.54 5.02 12.87
N SER A 2 23.83 4.17 13.61
CA SER A 2 24.19 2.74 13.77
C SER A 2 24.12 2.02 12.42
N GLN A 3 25.20 1.33 12.03
CA GLN A 3 25.27 0.58 10.77
C GLN A 3 24.26 -0.58 10.69
N ASN A 4 23.67 -0.99 11.82
CA ASN A 4 22.76 -2.16 11.92
C ASN A 4 21.32 -1.81 12.30
N GLY A 5 20.96 -0.51 12.38
CA GLY A 5 19.60 -0.11 12.74
C GLY A 5 18.56 -0.47 11.68
N LEU A 6 17.41 -1.02 12.09
CA LEU A 6 16.25 -1.16 11.22
C LEU A 6 15.55 0.19 11.07
N ARG A 7 15.21 0.56 9.84
CA ARG A 7 14.37 1.72 9.52
C ARG A 7 13.29 1.34 8.51
N PHE A 8 12.18 2.07 8.54
CA PHE A 8 11.03 1.86 7.68
C PHE A 8 10.65 3.18 7.04
N THR A 9 10.43 3.18 5.73
CA THR A 9 10.02 4.37 4.99
C THR A 9 8.84 4.01 4.10
N LEU A 10 7.88 4.94 3.99
CA LEU A 10 6.74 4.79 3.10
C LEU A 10 6.81 5.88 2.04
N ASP A 11 6.97 5.47 0.79
CA ASP A 11 6.81 6.33 -0.38
C ASP A 11 5.36 6.22 -0.88
N VAL A 12 4.74 7.35 -1.20
CA VAL A 12 3.37 7.42 -1.72
C VAL A 12 3.35 8.39 -2.88
N ASP A 13 2.77 8.00 -4.02
CA ASP A 13 2.76 8.83 -5.22
C ASP A 13 2.20 10.24 -4.93
N GLY A 14 2.91 11.27 -5.38
CA GLY A 14 2.49 12.66 -5.20
C GLY A 14 2.58 13.18 -3.75
N LEU A 15 3.18 12.45 -2.81
CA LEU A 15 3.58 12.95 -1.50
C LEU A 15 5.11 12.92 -1.39
N THR A 16 5.68 13.93 -0.73
CA THR A 16 7.13 13.97 -0.49
C THR A 16 7.50 13.00 0.63
N PRO A 17 8.55 12.16 0.50
CA PRO A 17 8.91 11.16 1.51
C PRO A 17 9.18 11.72 2.91
N ALA A 18 9.62 12.98 3.01
CA ALA A 18 9.86 13.65 4.29
C ALA A 18 8.57 14.02 5.05
N ALA A 19 7.41 13.95 4.40
CA ALA A 19 6.12 14.31 4.99
C ALA A 19 5.46 13.16 5.77
N THR A 20 6.01 11.94 5.72
CA THR A 20 5.39 10.74 6.31
C THR A 20 6.41 9.91 7.08
N ALA A 21 6.26 9.82 8.39
CA ALA A 21 7.06 8.95 9.25
C ALA A 21 6.26 7.68 9.58
N VAL A 22 6.81 6.50 9.29
CA VAL A 22 6.17 5.21 9.62
C VAL A 22 6.26 4.96 11.13
N ALA A 23 5.11 4.90 11.80
CA ALA A 23 5.01 4.63 13.23
C ALA A 23 4.83 3.14 13.53
N ARG A 24 3.97 2.47 12.76
CA ARG A 24 3.65 1.04 12.91
C ARG A 24 3.21 0.47 11.58
N PHE A 25 3.41 -0.83 11.38
CA PHE A 25 2.75 -1.54 10.28
C PHE A 25 2.45 -2.99 10.67
N THR A 26 1.45 -3.57 10.00
CA THR A 26 1.10 -4.99 10.09
C THR A 26 0.90 -5.53 8.67
N LEU A 27 1.59 -6.62 8.34
CA LEU A 27 1.45 -7.32 7.05
C LEU A 27 0.81 -8.69 7.26
N TYR A 28 -0.32 -8.92 6.60
CA TYR A 28 -0.94 -10.24 6.44
C TYR A 28 -0.74 -10.73 5.01
N GLN A 29 -0.10 -11.89 4.84
CA GLN A 29 0.18 -12.47 3.54
C GLN A 29 0.19 -14.00 3.62
N ASN A 30 -0.47 -14.66 2.67
CA ASN A 30 -0.43 -16.11 2.49
C ASN A 30 -0.21 -16.43 1.00
N LEU A 31 0.17 -17.68 0.72
CA LEU A 31 0.25 -18.17 -0.66
C LEU A 31 -1.12 -18.09 -1.34
N SER A 32 -1.15 -17.62 -2.58
CA SER A 32 -2.36 -17.53 -3.42
C SER A 32 -3.48 -16.63 -2.87
N THR A 33 -3.16 -15.69 -1.98
CA THR A 33 -4.10 -14.68 -1.48
C THR A 33 -3.50 -13.28 -1.63
N PRO A 34 -4.27 -12.28 -2.09
CA PRO A 34 -3.84 -10.88 -2.00
C PRO A 34 -3.41 -10.53 -0.58
N PHE A 35 -2.25 -9.89 -0.42
CA PHE A 35 -1.82 -9.43 0.90
C PHE A 35 -2.66 -8.23 1.36
N LEU A 36 -2.63 -7.99 2.67
CA LEU A 36 -3.15 -6.78 3.30
C LEU A 36 -2.07 -6.18 4.18
N LEU A 37 -1.69 -4.93 3.89
CA LEU A 37 -0.71 -4.17 4.65
C LEU A 37 -1.40 -2.95 5.26
N THR A 38 -1.38 -2.83 6.59
CA THR A 38 -1.80 -1.61 7.28
C THR A 38 -0.56 -0.86 7.76
N VAL A 39 -0.48 0.43 7.47
CA VAL A 39 0.64 1.30 7.88
C VAL A 39 0.10 2.53 8.58
N ASP A 40 0.49 2.72 9.84
CA ASP A 40 0.26 3.96 10.56
C ASP A 40 1.41 4.91 10.28
N ILE A 41 1.08 6.11 9.83
CA ILE A 41 2.03 7.18 9.58
C ILE A 41 1.71 8.41 10.44
N ALA A 42 2.76 9.10 10.88
CA ALA A 42 2.67 10.46 11.40
C ALA A 42 3.10 11.44 10.30
N SER A 43 2.36 12.53 10.14
CA SER A 43 2.60 13.56 9.14
C SER A 43 2.50 14.95 9.78
N ASP A 44 3.35 15.87 9.36
CA ASP A 44 3.27 17.30 9.73
C ASP A 44 2.09 18.01 9.05
N ARG A 45 1.57 17.42 7.96
CA ARG A 45 0.38 17.90 7.25
C ARG A 45 -0.87 17.28 7.85
N SER A 46 -1.75 18.12 8.40
CA SER A 46 -3.07 17.73 8.92
C SER A 46 -4.19 17.79 7.86
N GLY A 47 -3.95 18.44 6.73
CA GLY A 47 -4.94 18.63 5.66
C GLY A 47 -4.98 17.52 4.60
N LEU A 48 -4.28 16.40 4.80
CA LEU A 48 -4.32 15.30 3.84
C LEU A 48 -5.68 14.60 3.92
N THR A 49 -6.31 14.40 2.77
CA THR A 49 -7.65 13.80 2.65
C THR A 49 -7.58 12.47 1.90
N ALA A 50 -8.71 11.78 1.76
CA ALA A 50 -8.78 10.55 1.00
C ALA A 50 -8.23 10.70 -0.45
N VAL A 51 -8.45 11.85 -1.09
CA VAL A 51 -7.93 12.16 -2.44
C VAL A 51 -6.40 12.22 -2.46
N SER A 52 -5.78 12.56 -1.34
CA SER A 52 -4.31 12.59 -1.22
C SER A 52 -3.68 11.20 -1.24
N PHE A 53 -4.45 10.14 -0.97
CA PHE A 53 -3.92 8.79 -0.75
C PHE A 53 -4.58 7.69 -1.60
N LEU A 54 -5.91 7.63 -1.68
CA LEU A 54 -6.62 6.52 -2.31
C LEU A 54 -6.19 6.33 -3.77
N GLU A 55 -6.10 5.06 -4.18
CA GLU A 55 -5.72 4.61 -5.53
C GLU A 55 -4.31 4.98 -5.99
N LYS A 56 -3.52 5.64 -5.14
CA LYS A 56 -2.11 5.93 -5.41
C LYS A 56 -1.23 4.72 -5.09
N ASN A 57 -0.12 4.58 -5.81
CA ASN A 57 0.86 3.57 -5.45
C ASN A 57 1.57 3.98 -4.16
N ALA A 58 1.91 2.97 -3.38
CA ALA A 58 2.69 3.11 -2.17
C ALA A 58 3.72 1.99 -2.06
N THR A 59 4.90 2.34 -1.54
CA THR A 59 5.99 1.41 -1.32
C THR A 59 6.50 1.52 0.10
N LEU A 60 6.25 0.49 0.92
CA LEU A 60 6.92 0.35 2.21
C LEU A 60 8.28 -0.32 1.98
N THR A 61 9.35 0.35 2.41
CA THR A 61 10.72 -0.19 2.34
C THR A 61 11.25 -0.48 3.73
N LEU A 62 11.72 -1.72 3.92
CA LEU A 62 12.42 -2.16 5.12
C LEU A 62 13.91 -2.05 4.84
N TRP A 63 14.66 -1.38 5.71
CA TRP A 63 16.10 -1.19 5.55
C TRP A 63 16.85 -1.70 6.77
N GLN A 64 18.10 -2.08 6.56
CA GLN A 64 19.10 -2.29 7.61
C GLN A 64 20.32 -1.41 7.29
N GLY A 65 20.56 -0.43 8.16
CA GLY A 65 21.51 0.64 7.87
C GLY A 65 21.13 1.37 6.57
N ASN A 66 22.01 1.32 5.58
CA ASN A 66 21.79 1.94 4.27
C ASN A 66 21.28 0.97 3.20
N THR A 67 21.17 -0.33 3.50
CA THR A 67 20.78 -1.36 2.54
C THR A 67 19.27 -1.65 2.62
N PRO A 68 18.52 -1.55 1.52
CA PRO A 68 17.12 -1.98 1.50
C PRO A 68 17.06 -3.51 1.53
N LEU A 69 16.31 -4.07 2.49
CA LEU A 69 16.13 -5.51 2.65
C LEU A 69 14.88 -6.03 1.95
N ARG A 70 13.81 -5.23 1.91
CA ARG A 70 12.53 -5.63 1.32
C ARG A 70 11.71 -4.43 0.88
N TYR A 71 11.01 -4.60 -0.23
CA TYR A 71 10.01 -3.67 -0.73
C TYR A 71 8.64 -4.35 -0.70
N LEU A 72 7.62 -3.60 -0.28
CA LEU A 72 6.22 -3.99 -0.36
C LEU A 72 5.50 -2.93 -1.19
N HIS A 73 5.20 -3.30 -2.44
CA HIS A 73 4.52 -2.43 -3.39
C HIS A 73 3.03 -2.75 -3.43
N GLY A 74 2.21 -1.72 -3.42
CA GLY A 74 0.77 -1.85 -3.58
C GLY A 74 0.11 -0.52 -3.90
N ILE A 75 -1.21 -0.54 -3.81
CA ILE A 75 -2.08 0.63 -3.96
C ILE A 75 -2.76 0.91 -2.63
N ILE A 76 -2.99 2.17 -2.30
CA ILE A 76 -3.74 2.52 -1.09
C ILE A 76 -5.23 2.33 -1.36
N THR A 77 -5.84 1.36 -0.67
CA THR A 77 -7.25 0.98 -0.82
C THR A 77 -8.14 1.47 0.32
N GLY A 78 -7.53 2.03 1.38
CA GLY A 78 -8.27 2.57 2.51
C GLY A 78 -7.43 3.55 3.31
N ILE A 79 -8.12 4.47 3.98
CA ILE A 79 -7.51 5.46 4.86
C ILE A 79 -8.43 5.76 6.04
N GLU A 80 -7.82 5.87 7.21
CA GLU A 80 -8.46 6.36 8.42
C GLU A 80 -7.63 7.50 9.00
N THR A 81 -8.30 8.58 9.40
CA THR A 81 -7.68 9.69 10.12
C THR A 81 -7.62 9.34 11.61
N GLY A 82 -6.41 9.37 12.17
CA GLY A 82 -6.19 9.17 13.60
C GLY A 82 -6.22 10.47 14.40
N GLU A 83 -5.52 10.44 15.53
CA GLU A 83 -5.42 11.58 16.44
C GLU A 83 -4.52 12.70 15.86
N ASN A 84 -4.90 13.94 16.16
CA ASN A 84 -4.08 15.13 15.93
C ASN A 84 -3.57 15.64 17.27
N ASN A 85 -2.26 15.56 17.51
CA ASN A 85 -1.66 16.05 18.75
C ASN A 85 -1.20 17.53 18.67
N HIS A 86 -1.72 18.29 17.69
CA HIS A 86 -1.38 19.68 17.36
C HIS A 86 0.00 19.91 16.71
N TRP A 87 0.87 18.89 16.67
CA TRP A 87 2.15 18.94 15.95
C TRP A 87 2.21 17.98 14.76
N GLN A 88 1.56 16.84 14.89
CA GLN A 88 1.48 15.81 13.86
C GLN A 88 0.06 15.25 13.81
N MET A 89 -0.34 14.91 12.59
CA MET A 89 -1.56 14.20 12.29
C MET A 89 -1.22 12.74 11.98
N ASN A 90 -1.95 11.82 12.60
CA ASN A 90 -1.79 10.40 12.34
C ASN A 90 -2.77 9.93 11.26
N TYR A 91 -2.31 9.06 10.38
CA TYR A 91 -3.13 8.39 9.37
C TYR A 91 -2.84 6.89 9.38
N SER A 92 -3.88 6.07 9.28
CA SER A 92 -3.76 4.64 9.02
C SER A 92 -4.10 4.39 7.55
N LEU A 93 -3.17 3.77 6.82
CA LEU A 93 -3.29 3.48 5.41
C LEU A 93 -3.40 1.97 5.21
N THR A 94 -4.39 1.55 4.43
CA THR A 94 -4.54 0.17 3.99
C THR A 94 -4.01 0.04 2.57
N ILE A 95 -3.03 -0.85 2.38
CA ILE A 95 -2.33 -1.08 1.12
C ILE A 95 -2.57 -2.53 0.69
N SER A 96 -2.98 -2.69 -0.57
CA SER A 96 -3.29 -4.00 -1.19
C SER A 96 -2.60 -4.12 -2.55
N PRO A 97 -2.38 -5.32 -3.11
CA PRO A 97 -1.89 -5.44 -4.47
C PRO A 97 -2.93 -4.94 -5.48
N PRO A 98 -2.54 -4.48 -6.69
CA PRO A 98 -3.48 -4.03 -7.72
C PRO A 98 -4.61 -5.02 -8.06
N LEU A 99 -4.34 -6.32 -7.94
CA LEU A 99 -5.30 -7.41 -8.12
C LEU A 99 -6.55 -7.28 -7.23
N TRP A 100 -6.44 -6.60 -6.08
CA TRP A 100 -7.56 -6.35 -5.17
C TRP A 100 -8.74 -5.66 -5.86
N ARG A 101 -8.48 -4.77 -6.85
CA ARG A 101 -9.52 -4.07 -7.62
C ARG A 101 -10.48 -5.03 -8.32
N CYS A 102 -10.04 -6.23 -8.67
CA CYS A 102 -10.91 -7.23 -9.27
C CYS A 102 -12.06 -7.65 -8.34
N GLY A 103 -11.90 -7.50 -7.01
CA GLY A 103 -12.94 -7.75 -6.02
C GLY A 103 -14.03 -6.68 -5.97
N LEU A 104 -13.83 -5.51 -6.59
CA LEU A 104 -14.81 -4.42 -6.63
C LEU A 104 -15.83 -4.56 -7.76
N ARG A 105 -15.64 -5.53 -8.67
CA ARG A 105 -16.49 -5.73 -9.85
C ARG A 105 -17.04 -7.16 -9.91
N GLN A 106 -18.24 -7.29 -10.44
CA GLN A 106 -18.84 -8.59 -10.78
C GLN A 106 -19.21 -8.58 -12.26
N ASN A 107 -18.86 -9.65 -12.97
CA ASN A 107 -19.10 -9.78 -14.41
C ASN A 107 -19.65 -11.17 -14.73
N PHE A 108 -20.61 -11.24 -15.66
CA PHE A 108 -21.11 -12.50 -16.22
C PHE A 108 -20.61 -12.60 -17.67
N ARG A 109 -19.73 -13.57 -17.93
CA ARG A 109 -19.06 -13.71 -19.24
C ARG A 109 -18.89 -15.18 -19.59
N ILE A 110 -19.01 -15.50 -20.88
CA ILE A 110 -18.74 -16.84 -21.42
C ILE A 110 -17.45 -16.76 -22.23
N PHE A 111 -16.45 -17.56 -21.85
CA PHE A 111 -15.23 -17.77 -22.62
C PHE A 111 -15.35 -19.11 -23.36
N GLN A 112 -15.28 -19.09 -24.68
CA GLN A 112 -15.39 -20.29 -25.51
C GLN A 112 -14.04 -20.65 -26.11
N GLN A 113 -13.71 -21.95 -26.10
CA GLN A 113 -12.50 -22.49 -26.74
C GLN A 113 -11.19 -21.83 -26.27
N GLN A 114 -11.12 -21.41 -25.00
CA GLN A 114 -9.93 -20.82 -24.40
C GLN A 114 -9.49 -21.63 -23.18
N ASP A 115 -8.18 -21.74 -22.96
CA ASP A 115 -7.63 -22.34 -21.75
C ASP A 115 -7.63 -21.35 -20.57
N ILE A 116 -7.32 -21.86 -19.36
CA ILE A 116 -7.32 -21.06 -18.13
C ILE A 116 -6.33 -19.88 -18.22
N ARG A 117 -5.17 -20.07 -18.86
CA ARG A 117 -4.14 -19.01 -18.94
C ARG A 117 -4.60 -17.88 -19.85
N ALA A 118 -5.23 -18.20 -20.98
CA ALA A 118 -5.81 -17.23 -21.91
C ALA A 118 -6.92 -16.42 -21.22
N ILE A 119 -7.81 -17.09 -20.47
CA ILE A 119 -8.87 -16.44 -19.71
C ILE A 119 -8.30 -15.51 -18.63
N SER A 120 -7.36 -16.00 -17.80
CA SER A 120 -6.74 -15.20 -16.75
C SER A 120 -5.97 -14.01 -17.31
N THR A 121 -5.25 -14.18 -18.43
CA THR A 121 -4.53 -13.09 -19.08
C THR A 121 -5.49 -12.00 -19.52
N THR A 122 -6.57 -12.38 -20.23
CA THR A 122 -7.62 -11.45 -20.68
C THR A 122 -8.17 -10.63 -19.51
N LEU A 123 -8.54 -11.30 -18.41
CA LEU A 123 -9.12 -10.63 -17.24
C LEU A 123 -8.17 -9.66 -16.52
N LEU A 124 -6.86 -9.89 -16.61
CA LEU A 124 -5.82 -9.09 -15.95
C LEU A 124 -5.31 -7.92 -16.80
N THR A 125 -5.55 -7.94 -18.13
CA THR A 125 -5.10 -6.89 -19.06
C THR A 125 -6.16 -5.84 -19.41
N GLU A 126 -7.44 -6.12 -19.14
CA GLU A 126 -8.57 -5.18 -19.32
C GLU A 126 -8.57 -4.04 -18.29
#